data_AF-A0A381VCF5-F1
#
_entry.id   AF-A0A381VCF5-F1
#
_cell.length_a   1.000
_cell.length_b   1.000
_cell.length_c   1.000
_cell.angle_alpha   90.00
_cell.angle_beta   90.00
_cell.angle_gamma   90.00
#
_symmetry.space_group_name_H-M   'P 1'
#
loop_
_entity.id
_entity.type
_entity.pdbx_description
1 polymer ?
#
loop_
_entity_poly.entity_id
_entity_poly.type
_entity_poly.pdbx_seq_one_letter_code
_entity_poly.pdbx_strand_id
1 'polypeptide(L)'
;MIASGQWQSLFLSHIQPFGLFWAIPFYFLSTDWAATIILICQAAFLVLPVIGLYRHFGIIPALAFSFYFPLWYNALFDFHIDHLAIPILFGFFFFERKGKLPHAIFLAVLLALVKEPFALQTAFCGLYLSVARKNNLSGPLLTLFGVVYFTLATQYIQHYFNSPFISITGGWDLVSNTTFGWLGNSKQEIILFLITNP
;
A
#
# COMPACT_ATOMS: atom_id res chain seq x y z
N MET A 1 -14.00 6.33 15.25
CA MET A 1 -12.95 7.36 15.45
C MET A 1 -13.02 8.46 14.37
N ILE A 2 -12.80 8.16 13.09
CA ILE A 2 -12.93 9.18 12.03
C ILE A 2 -14.36 9.73 11.98
N ALA A 3 -15.37 8.84 12.00
CA ALA A 3 -16.79 9.22 12.03
C ALA A 3 -17.21 10.07 13.24
N SER A 4 -16.46 9.98 14.34
CA SER A 4 -16.67 10.76 15.55
C SER A 4 -15.83 12.04 15.61
N GLY A 5 -15.30 12.50 14.46
CA GLY A 5 -14.56 13.76 14.33
C GLY A 5 -13.04 13.66 14.51
N GLN A 6 -12.50 12.48 14.82
CA GLN A 6 -11.06 12.28 15.05
C GLN A 6 -10.32 11.94 13.74
N TRP A 7 -10.31 12.86 12.79
CA TRP A 7 -9.66 12.72 11.48
C TRP A 7 -8.16 12.41 11.57
N GLN A 8 -7.51 12.85 12.65
CA GLN A 8 -6.08 12.58 12.94
C GLN A 8 -5.77 11.07 13.03
N SER A 9 -6.77 10.22 13.30
CA SER A 9 -6.61 8.76 13.32
C SER A 9 -6.21 8.13 11.99
N LEU A 10 -6.31 8.86 10.88
CA LEU A 10 -5.78 8.46 9.57
C LEU A 10 -4.25 8.43 9.50
N PHE A 11 -3.59 9.13 10.41
CA PHE A 11 -2.14 9.34 10.45
C PHE A 11 -1.51 8.78 11.75
N LEU A 12 -2.34 8.24 12.65
CA LEU A 12 -1.92 7.57 13.88
C LEU A 12 -1.46 6.15 13.53
N SER A 13 -0.23 5.79 13.93
CA SER A 13 0.49 4.55 13.59
C SER A 13 0.83 4.38 12.09
N HIS A 14 -0.12 4.56 11.20
CA HIS A 14 0.05 4.47 9.74
C HIS A 14 -0.53 5.70 9.04
N ILE A 15 -0.08 5.97 7.81
CA ILE A 15 -0.62 7.01 6.95
C ILE A 15 -1.42 6.34 5.85
N GLN A 16 -2.74 6.38 6.00
CA GLN A 16 -3.67 5.71 5.10
C GLN A 16 -4.77 6.69 4.62
N PRO A 17 -4.47 7.59 3.68
CA PRO A 17 -5.43 8.59 3.18
C PRO A 17 -6.76 7.99 2.73
N PHE A 18 -6.75 6.83 2.07
CA PHE A 18 -7.98 6.15 1.64
C PHE A 18 -8.86 5.65 2.78
N GLY A 19 -8.37 5.62 4.03
CA GLY A 19 -9.18 5.31 5.21
C GLY A 19 -10.37 6.26 5.38
N LEU A 20 -10.32 7.47 4.81
CA LEU A 20 -11.44 8.41 4.78
C LEU A 20 -12.67 7.83 4.10
N PHE A 21 -12.50 7.19 2.94
CA PHE A 21 -13.63 6.63 2.19
C PHE A 21 -14.27 5.46 2.94
N TRP A 22 -13.45 4.67 3.63
CA TRP A 22 -13.90 3.57 4.47
C TRP A 22 -14.59 4.02 5.77
N ALA A 23 -14.40 5.28 6.18
CA ALA A 23 -15.13 5.85 7.30
C ALA A 23 -16.56 6.28 6.94
N ILE A 24 -16.87 6.49 5.65
CA ILE A 24 -18.16 7.02 5.19
C ILE A 24 -19.36 6.20 5.70
N PRO A 25 -19.40 4.86 5.61
CA PRO A 25 -20.54 4.08 6.08
C PRO A 25 -20.87 4.30 7.56
N PHE A 26 -19.86 4.55 8.40
CA PHE A 26 -20.03 4.78 9.83
C PHE A 26 -20.67 6.12 10.19
N TYR A 27 -20.80 7.06 9.24
CA TYR A 27 -21.55 8.30 9.47
C TYR A 27 -23.06 8.12 9.35
N PHE A 28 -23.50 7.10 8.60
CA PHE A 28 -24.90 6.96 8.20
C PHE A 28 -25.57 5.67 8.70
N LEU A 29 -24.77 4.66 9.06
CA LEU A 29 -25.26 3.33 9.42
C LEU A 29 -24.85 2.94 10.84
N SER A 30 -25.54 1.97 11.41
CA SER A 30 -25.10 1.34 12.66
C SER A 30 -23.76 0.62 12.45
N THR A 31 -23.01 0.44 13.54
CA THR A 31 -21.67 -0.17 13.52
C THR A 31 -21.67 -1.54 12.84
N ASP A 32 -22.67 -2.39 13.11
CA ASP A 32 -22.77 -3.74 12.54
C ASP A 32 -22.97 -3.72 11.01
N TRP A 33 -23.85 -2.85 10.53
CA TRP A 33 -24.11 -2.69 9.10
C TRP A 33 -22.92 -2.07 8.37
N ALA A 34 -22.31 -1.04 8.95
CA ALA A 34 -21.11 -0.42 8.39
C ALA A 34 -19.96 -1.43 8.28
N ALA A 35 -19.70 -2.21 9.34
CA ALA A 35 -18.68 -3.25 9.33
C ALA A 35 -18.95 -4.32 8.27
N THR A 36 -20.20 -4.79 8.17
CA THR A 36 -20.61 -5.80 7.18
C THR A 36 -20.37 -5.30 5.74
N ILE A 37 -20.77 -4.05 5.44
CA ILE A 37 -20.58 -3.46 4.11
C ILE A 37 -19.09 -3.36 3.76
N ILE A 38 -18.28 -2.92 4.71
CA ILE A 38 -16.84 -2.74 4.50
C ILE A 38 -16.17 -4.08 4.20
N LEU A 39 -16.52 -5.15 4.93
CA LEU A 39 -16.00 -6.50 4.67
C LEU A 39 -16.47 -7.06 3.32
N ILE A 40 -17.72 -6.82 2.93
CA ILE A 40 -18.24 -7.19 1.60
C ILE A 40 -17.44 -6.47 0.50
N CYS A 41 -17.21 -5.17 0.66
CA CYS A 41 -16.44 -4.39 -0.29
C CYS A 41 -14.97 -4.86 -0.36
N GLN A 42 -14.33 -5.15 0.77
CA GLN A 42 -12.97 -5.73 0.81
C GLN A 42 -12.91 -7.03 0.00
N ALA A 43 -13.84 -7.96 0.24
CA ALA A 43 -13.92 -9.21 -0.50
C ALA A 43 -14.15 -8.97 -2.01
N ALA A 44 -15.03 -8.03 -2.37
CA ALA A 44 -15.30 -7.69 -3.76
C ALA A 44 -14.07 -7.12 -4.48
N PHE A 45 -13.31 -6.23 -3.83
CA PHE A 45 -12.08 -5.65 -4.39
C PHE A 45 -10.97 -6.70 -4.57
N LEU A 46 -10.86 -7.67 -3.66
CA LEU A 46 -9.90 -8.77 -3.77
C LEU A 46 -10.19 -9.69 -4.95
N VAL A 47 -11.47 -9.94 -5.24
CA VAL A 47 -11.89 -10.82 -6.35
C VAL A 47 -11.94 -10.07 -7.68
N LEU A 48 -11.98 -8.74 -7.69
CA LEU A 48 -12.08 -7.93 -8.91
C LEU A 48 -11.05 -8.30 -10.01
N PRO A 49 -9.75 -8.51 -9.71
CA PRO A 49 -8.76 -8.94 -10.70
C PRO A 49 -9.08 -10.28 -11.35
N VAL A 50 -9.78 -11.20 -10.68
CA VAL A 50 -10.15 -12.52 -11.22
C VAL A 50 -10.95 -12.38 -12.50
N ILE A 51 -11.87 -11.40 -12.55
CA ILE A 51 -12.68 -11.13 -13.74
C ILE A 51 -11.78 -10.70 -14.91
N GLY A 52 -10.85 -9.79 -14.66
CA GLY A 52 -9.89 -9.33 -15.66
C GLY A 52 -8.96 -10.45 -16.13
N LEU A 53 -8.47 -11.26 -15.19
CA LEU A 53 -7.61 -12.41 -15.45
C LEU A 53 -8.32 -13.45 -16.32
N TYR A 54 -9.54 -13.84 -15.95
CA TYR A 54 -10.33 -14.80 -16.71
C TYR A 54 -10.58 -14.34 -18.14
N ARG A 55 -11.00 -13.09 -18.32
CA ARG A 55 -11.38 -12.55 -19.65
C ARG A 55 -10.20 -12.35 -20.59
N HIS A 56 -9.00 -12.07 -20.07
CA HIS A 56 -7.84 -11.70 -20.90
C HIS A 56 -6.72 -12.74 -20.92
N PHE A 57 -6.63 -13.61 -19.91
CA PHE A 57 -5.57 -14.60 -19.77
C PHE A 57 -6.12 -16.03 -19.58
N GLY A 58 -7.44 -16.20 -19.50
CA GLY A 58 -8.11 -17.50 -19.41
C GLY A 58 -8.30 -18.02 -17.99
N ILE A 59 -8.82 -19.24 -17.88
CA ILE A 59 -9.23 -19.84 -16.61
C ILE A 59 -8.05 -20.18 -15.68
N ILE A 60 -6.92 -20.62 -16.23
CA ILE A 60 -5.79 -21.10 -15.41
C ILE A 60 -5.19 -19.96 -14.55
N PRO A 61 -4.85 -18.77 -15.09
CA PRO A 61 -4.35 -17.66 -14.26
C PRO A 61 -5.40 -17.16 -13.26
N ALA A 62 -6.68 -17.17 -13.63
CA ALA A 62 -7.77 -16.78 -12.74
C ALA A 62 -7.88 -17.72 -11.53
N LEU A 63 -7.85 -19.03 -11.75
CA LEU A 63 -7.84 -20.02 -10.65
C LEU A 63 -6.56 -19.94 -9.82
N ALA A 64 -5.39 -19.83 -10.46
CA ALA A 64 -4.12 -19.69 -9.75
C ALA A 64 -4.11 -18.46 -8.82
N PHE A 65 -4.66 -17.33 -9.28
CA PHE A 65 -4.82 -16.14 -8.46
C PHE A 65 -5.84 -16.36 -7.33
N SER A 66 -7.02 -16.93 -7.62
CA SER A 66 -8.06 -17.20 -6.61
C SER A 66 -7.60 -18.14 -5.50
N PHE A 67 -6.78 -19.15 -5.82
CA PHE A 67 -6.24 -20.10 -4.85
C PHE A 67 -4.92 -19.65 -4.20
N TYR A 68 -4.39 -18.48 -4.58
CA TYR A 68 -3.14 -17.98 -4.03
C TYR A 68 -3.31 -17.64 -2.53
N PHE A 69 -2.62 -18.38 -1.66
CA PHE A 69 -2.76 -18.26 -0.21
C PHE A 69 -2.69 -16.82 0.32
N PRO A 70 -1.69 -16.01 -0.07
CA PRO A 70 -1.58 -14.63 0.40
C PRO A 70 -2.77 -13.73 0.03
N LEU A 71 -3.51 -14.05 -1.04
CA LEU A 71 -4.66 -13.26 -1.47
C LEU A 71 -5.81 -13.36 -0.45
N TRP A 72 -6.23 -14.57 -0.11
CA TRP A 72 -7.33 -14.76 0.83
C TRP A 72 -6.89 -14.60 2.28
N TYR A 73 -5.60 -14.79 2.59
CA TYR A 73 -5.05 -14.45 3.91
C TYR A 73 -5.26 -12.96 4.25
N ASN A 74 -5.23 -12.08 3.24
CA ASN A 74 -5.54 -10.66 3.39
C ASN A 74 -7.00 -10.40 3.83
N ALA A 75 -7.91 -11.34 3.57
CA ALA A 75 -9.31 -11.29 4.00
C ALA A 75 -9.61 -12.12 5.26
N LEU A 76 -8.63 -12.89 5.77
CA LEU A 76 -8.87 -13.83 6.85
C LEU A 76 -8.93 -13.15 8.22
N PHE A 77 -8.11 -12.11 8.42
CA PHE A 77 -7.98 -11.39 9.67
C PHE A 77 -8.41 -9.94 9.48
N ASP A 78 -9.52 -9.56 10.11
CA ASP A 78 -10.04 -8.19 10.23
C ASP A 78 -10.02 -7.35 8.93
N PHE A 79 -10.44 -6.10 9.05
CA PHE A 79 -10.37 -5.15 7.94
C PHE A 79 -8.98 -4.53 7.85
N HIS A 80 -8.37 -4.61 6.66
CA HIS A 80 -7.07 -4.00 6.37
C HIS A 80 -7.13 -3.27 5.04
N ILE A 81 -6.72 -2.01 4.98
CA ILE A 81 -6.81 -1.22 3.74
C ILE A 81 -5.91 -1.75 2.61
N ASP A 82 -4.91 -2.55 2.98
CA ASP A 82 -3.93 -3.20 2.13
C ASP A 82 -4.55 -3.99 0.97
N HIS A 83 -5.80 -4.48 1.12
CA HIS A 83 -6.53 -5.17 0.06
C HIS A 83 -6.69 -4.33 -1.22
N LEU A 84 -6.72 -2.99 -1.12
CA LEU A 84 -6.84 -2.09 -2.26
C LEU A 84 -5.61 -2.12 -3.17
N ALA A 85 -4.44 -2.45 -2.65
CA ALA A 85 -3.22 -2.52 -3.44
C ALA A 85 -3.33 -3.56 -4.57
N ILE A 86 -4.08 -4.64 -4.33
CA ILE A 86 -4.23 -5.78 -5.25
C ILE A 86 -4.93 -5.38 -6.56
N PRO A 87 -6.17 -4.85 -6.56
CA PRO A 87 -6.82 -4.40 -7.79
C PRO A 87 -6.12 -3.20 -8.43
N ILE A 88 -5.49 -2.33 -7.64
CA ILE A 88 -4.75 -1.17 -8.17
C ILE A 88 -3.51 -1.63 -8.96
N LEU A 89 -2.69 -2.54 -8.40
CA LEU A 89 -1.52 -3.09 -9.08
C LEU A 89 -1.91 -3.94 -10.29
N PHE A 90 -2.97 -4.75 -10.18
CA PHE A 90 -3.50 -5.46 -11.34
C PHE A 90 -3.88 -4.48 -12.45
N GLY A 91 -4.62 -3.42 -12.12
CA GLY A 91 -5.01 -2.38 -13.05
C GLY A 91 -3.81 -1.66 -13.67
N PHE A 92 -2.77 -1.36 -12.89
CA PHE A 92 -1.52 -0.77 -13.37
C PHE A 92 -0.94 -1.61 -14.51
N PHE A 93 -0.62 -2.89 -14.27
CA PHE A 93 -0.03 -3.77 -15.28
C PHE A 93 -0.98 -4.03 -16.44
N PHE A 94 -2.28 -4.08 -16.19
CA PHE A 94 -3.28 -4.32 -17.21
C PHE A 94 -3.39 -3.15 -18.20
N PHE A 95 -3.47 -1.91 -17.72
CA PHE A 95 -3.54 -0.72 -18.56
C PHE A 95 -2.20 -0.44 -19.26
N GLU A 96 -1.10 -0.69 -18.56
CA GLU A 96 0.24 -0.61 -19.10
C GLU A 96 0.43 -1.55 -20.30
N ARG A 97 -0.02 -2.82 -20.20
CA ARG A 97 0.01 -3.77 -21.31
C ARG A 97 -0.85 -3.35 -22.49
N LYS A 98 -1.97 -2.66 -22.22
CA LYS A 98 -2.85 -2.09 -23.26
C LYS A 98 -2.32 -0.77 -23.85
N GLY A 99 -1.14 -0.31 -23.44
CA GLY A 99 -0.55 0.96 -23.90
C GLY A 99 -1.23 2.21 -23.33
N LYS A 100 -2.18 2.07 -22.39
CA LYS A 100 -2.90 3.18 -21.74
C LYS A 100 -2.10 3.73 -20.56
N LEU A 101 -0.90 4.23 -20.85
CA LEU A 101 0.06 4.67 -19.84
C LEU A 101 -0.50 5.69 -18.82
N PRO A 102 -1.29 6.72 -19.20
CA PRO A 102 -1.82 7.66 -18.20
C PRO A 102 -2.70 6.99 -17.13
N HIS A 103 -3.45 5.94 -17.51
CA HIS A 103 -4.30 5.21 -16.57
C HIS A 103 -3.44 4.35 -15.63
N ALA A 104 -2.38 3.75 -16.14
CA ALA A 104 -1.41 3.02 -15.31
C ALA A 104 -0.74 3.96 -14.31
N ILE A 105 -0.23 5.12 -14.75
CA ILE A 105 0.40 6.11 -13.86
C ILE A 105 -0.58 6.58 -12.79
N PHE A 106 -1.82 6.90 -13.17
CA PHE A 106 -2.86 7.29 -12.22
C PHE A 106 -3.07 6.23 -11.14
N LEU A 107 -3.20 4.96 -11.51
CA LEU A 107 -3.32 3.86 -10.56
C LEU A 107 -2.09 3.71 -9.67
N ALA A 108 -0.89 3.84 -10.22
CA ALA A 108 0.34 3.79 -9.41
C ALA A 108 0.43 4.96 -8.41
N VAL A 109 -0.08 6.14 -8.75
CA VAL A 109 -0.19 7.26 -7.79
C VAL A 109 -1.23 6.94 -6.71
N LEU A 110 -2.39 6.38 -7.07
CA LEU A 110 -3.39 5.94 -6.09
C LEU A 110 -2.84 4.87 -5.15
N LEU A 111 -1.97 3.99 -5.61
CA LEU A 111 -1.32 2.97 -4.78
C LEU A 111 -0.59 3.57 -3.57
N ALA A 112 0.11 4.70 -3.75
CA ALA A 112 0.81 5.38 -2.66
C ALA A 112 -0.14 5.91 -1.57
N LEU A 113 -1.41 6.15 -1.91
CA LEU A 113 -2.43 6.66 -0.99
C LEU A 113 -3.16 5.56 -0.22
N VAL A 114 -2.91 4.28 -0.54
CA VAL A 114 -3.46 3.15 0.22
C VAL A 114 -2.87 3.13 1.62
N LYS A 115 -1.53 3.15 1.71
CA LYS A 115 -0.75 3.13 2.95
C LYS A 115 0.69 3.55 2.64
N GLU A 116 1.41 4.10 3.61
CA GLU A 116 2.77 4.59 3.37
C GLU A 116 3.74 3.58 2.73
N PRO A 117 3.76 2.27 3.06
CA PRO A 117 4.71 1.34 2.46
C PRO A 117 4.43 1.11 0.97
N PHE A 118 3.19 1.30 0.52
CA PHE A 118 2.81 1.15 -0.88
C PHE A 118 3.39 2.25 -1.77
N ALA A 119 3.86 3.36 -1.20
CA ALA A 119 4.61 4.38 -1.94
C ALA A 119 5.94 3.85 -2.50
N LEU A 120 6.58 2.89 -1.82
CA LEU A 120 7.73 2.18 -2.38
C LEU A 120 7.33 1.31 -3.57
N GLN A 121 6.17 0.63 -3.51
CA GLN A 121 5.66 -0.12 -4.66
C GLN A 121 5.37 0.81 -5.85
N THR A 122 4.82 2.01 -5.60
CA THR A 122 4.70 3.06 -6.62
C THR A 122 6.06 3.42 -7.22
N ALA A 123 7.11 3.53 -6.39
CA ALA A 123 8.46 3.79 -6.90
C ALA A 123 8.97 2.66 -7.80
N PHE A 124 8.72 1.39 -7.43
CA PHE A 124 9.06 0.24 -8.27
C PHE A 124 8.23 0.16 -9.56
N CYS A 125 6.96 0.58 -9.54
CA CYS A 125 6.18 0.76 -10.77
C CYS A 125 6.84 1.79 -11.71
N GLY A 126 7.36 2.90 -11.17
CA GLY A 126 8.13 3.89 -11.94
C GLY A 126 9.44 3.33 -12.50
N LEU A 127 10.18 2.56 -11.69
CA LEU A 127 11.41 1.90 -12.10
C LEU A 127 11.14 0.87 -13.22
N TYR A 128 10.07 0.08 -13.08
CA TYR A 128 9.60 -0.83 -14.12
C TYR A 128 9.32 -0.10 -15.44
N LEU A 129 8.61 1.03 -15.42
CA LEU A 129 8.35 1.82 -16.63
C LEU A 129 9.63 2.37 -17.26
N SER A 130 10.60 2.77 -16.43
CA SER A 130 11.90 3.29 -16.88
C SER A 130 12.72 2.21 -17.57
N VAL A 131 12.86 1.05 -16.94
CA VAL A 131 13.78 -0.02 -17.36
C VAL A 131 13.13 -0.93 -18.41
N ALA A 132 11.96 -1.51 -18.10
CA ALA A 132 11.33 -2.51 -18.95
C ALA A 132 10.58 -1.88 -20.13
N ARG A 133 10.00 -0.69 -19.94
CA ARG A 133 9.23 0.00 -20.99
C ARG A 133 9.98 1.15 -21.66
N LYS A 134 11.22 1.41 -21.25
CA LYS A 134 12.09 2.48 -21.80
C LYS A 134 11.40 3.85 -21.80
N ASN A 135 10.50 4.10 -20.84
CA ASN A 135 9.85 5.38 -20.70
C ASN A 135 10.70 6.28 -19.80
N ASN A 136 11.56 7.06 -20.45
CA ASN A 136 12.58 7.89 -19.80
C ASN A 136 12.02 9.13 -19.09
N LEU A 137 10.73 9.47 -19.27
CA LEU A 137 10.14 10.64 -18.62
C LEU A 137 9.21 10.21 -17.48
N SER A 138 8.16 9.45 -17.79
CA SER A 138 7.14 9.11 -16.79
C SER A 138 7.65 8.15 -15.72
N GLY A 139 8.54 7.23 -16.09
CA GLY A 139 9.11 6.26 -15.16
C GLY A 139 9.89 6.94 -14.02
N PRO A 140 10.93 7.75 -14.33
CA PRO A 140 11.70 8.43 -13.30
C PRO A 140 10.88 9.40 -12.45
N LEU A 141 9.92 10.11 -13.04
CA LEU A 141 9.01 11.00 -12.30
C LEU A 141 8.15 10.23 -11.30
N LEU A 142 7.61 9.07 -11.69
CA LEU A 142 6.82 8.22 -10.82
C LEU A 142 7.67 7.59 -9.70
N THR A 143 8.91 7.20 -10.01
CA THR A 143 9.90 6.75 -9.02
C THR A 143 10.18 7.82 -7.99
N LEU A 144 10.48 9.04 -8.45
CA LEU A 144 10.74 10.18 -7.60
C LEU A 144 9.53 10.50 -6.70
N PHE A 145 8.32 10.49 -7.27
CA PHE A 145 7.09 10.67 -6.51
C PHE A 145 6.95 9.66 -5.37
N GLY A 146 7.12 8.36 -5.65
CA GLY A 146 7.02 7.32 -4.62
C GLY A 146 8.04 7.49 -3.49
N VAL A 147 9.29 7.81 -3.82
CA VAL A 147 10.36 8.03 -2.83
C VAL A 147 10.10 9.28 -1.99
N VAL A 148 9.73 10.40 -2.63
CA VAL A 148 9.43 11.66 -1.94
C VAL A 148 8.23 11.48 -1.03
N TYR A 149 7.14 10.88 -1.52
CA TYR A 149 5.95 10.63 -0.71
C TYR A 149 6.24 9.71 0.47
N PHE A 150 6.97 8.60 0.27
CA PHE A 150 7.36 7.70 1.35
C PHE A 150 8.19 8.42 2.43
N THR A 151 9.13 9.27 2.01
CA THR A 151 9.96 10.06 2.93
C THR A 151 9.13 11.09 3.69
N LEU A 152 8.25 11.82 3.00
CA LEU A 152 7.35 12.79 3.63
C LEU A 152 6.40 12.13 4.63
N ALA A 153 5.81 11.00 4.24
CA ALA A 153 4.92 10.23 5.08
C ALA A 153 5.64 9.76 6.36
N THR A 154 6.77 9.06 6.21
CA THR A 154 7.44 8.44 7.36
C THR A 154 8.21 9.42 8.24
N GLN A 155 8.92 10.40 7.65
CA GLN A 155 9.78 11.31 8.43
C GLN A 155 9.01 12.48 9.03
N TYR A 156 7.99 12.99 8.32
CA TYR A 156 7.33 14.23 8.72
C TYR A 156 5.93 13.97 9.26
N ILE A 157 5.06 13.36 8.47
CA ILE A 157 3.65 13.20 8.83
C ILE A 157 3.51 12.24 10.02
N GLN A 158 4.11 11.04 9.95
CA GLN A 158 4.08 10.10 11.06
C GLN A 158 4.71 10.68 12.31
N HIS A 159 5.86 11.35 12.20
CA HIS A 159 6.51 11.95 13.35
C HIS A 159 5.62 13.01 14.02
N TYR A 160 5.02 13.91 13.23
CA TYR A 160 4.13 14.96 13.73
C TYR A 160 2.89 14.42 14.45
N PHE A 161 2.21 13.42 13.88
CA PHE A 161 0.97 12.89 14.47
C PHE A 161 1.20 11.88 15.59
N ASN A 162 2.34 11.19 15.62
CA ASN A 162 2.58 10.12 16.60
C ASN A 162 3.41 10.58 17.81
N SER A 163 4.32 11.55 17.66
CA SER A 163 5.17 12.08 18.75
C SER A 163 4.45 12.35 20.10
N PRO A 164 3.17 12.81 20.15
CA PRO A 164 2.47 13.04 21.42
C PRO A 164 1.76 11.82 22.02
N PHE A 165 1.49 10.77 21.23
CA PHE A 165 0.53 9.72 21.60
C PHE A 165 1.11 8.30 21.57
N ILE A 166 2.09 8.09 20.71
CA ILE A 166 2.74 6.81 20.50
C ILE A 166 4.22 7.15 20.33
N SER A 167 5.06 6.75 21.29
CA SER A 167 6.48 6.58 21.00
C SER A 167 6.58 5.46 19.98
N ILE A 168 6.38 5.76 18.69
CA ILE A 168 6.58 4.77 17.63
C ILE A 168 8.07 4.51 17.63
N THR A 169 8.42 3.45 18.34
CA THR A 169 9.74 2.87 18.37
C THR A 169 10.19 2.37 16.99
N GLY A 170 9.40 2.55 15.92
CA GLY A 170 9.70 2.18 14.54
C GLY A 170 9.78 3.36 13.56
N GLY A 171 9.74 4.62 14.05
CA GLY A 171 10.22 5.75 13.26
C GLY A 171 11.72 5.58 13.02
N TRP A 172 12.29 6.31 12.07
CA TRP A 172 13.72 6.22 11.72
C TRP A 172 14.70 6.66 12.83
N ASP A 173 14.22 6.77 14.08
CA ASP A 173 15.03 6.64 15.27
C ASP A 173 15.54 5.20 15.36
N LEU A 174 16.73 5.01 14.79
CA LEU A 174 17.57 3.79 14.86
C LEU A 174 17.82 3.24 16.27
N VAL A 175 17.36 3.94 17.30
CA VAL A 175 17.72 3.69 18.70
C VAL A 175 16.65 2.87 19.46
N SER A 176 15.49 2.53 18.87
CA SER A 176 14.42 1.98 19.72
C SER A 176 13.51 0.82 19.27
N ASN A 177 13.79 0.00 18.24
CA ASN A 177 12.99 -1.23 18.04
C ASN A 177 13.77 -2.55 18.01
N THR A 178 13.44 -3.38 19.00
CA THR A 178 13.95 -4.72 19.34
C THR A 178 13.77 -5.79 18.25
N THR A 179 12.93 -5.56 17.23
CA THR A 179 12.61 -6.58 16.22
C THR A 179 13.65 -6.68 15.08
N PHE A 180 14.43 -5.63 14.83
CA PHE A 180 15.56 -5.66 13.89
C PHE A 180 16.90 -5.23 14.50
N GLY A 181 16.99 -5.08 15.83
CA GLY A 181 18.24 -4.71 16.50
C GLY A 181 19.40 -5.69 16.24
N TRP A 182 19.11 -6.93 15.83
CA TRP A 182 20.11 -7.92 15.42
C TRP A 182 20.85 -7.56 14.12
N LEU A 183 20.29 -6.68 13.28
CA LEU A 183 20.95 -6.17 12.07
C LEU A 183 22.02 -5.11 12.40
N GLY A 184 21.94 -4.48 13.58
CA GLY A 184 22.83 -3.40 13.99
C GLY A 184 22.10 -2.21 14.58
N ASN A 185 22.83 -1.42 15.37
CA ASN A 185 22.32 -0.22 16.06
C ASN A 185 22.58 1.06 15.26
N SER A 186 23.25 0.96 14.12
CA SER A 186 23.57 2.09 13.24
C SER A 186 23.31 1.73 11.77
N LYS A 187 23.08 2.74 10.92
CA LYS A 187 22.86 2.53 9.47
C LYS A 187 24.01 1.77 8.82
N GLN A 188 25.23 2.05 9.27
CA GLN A 188 26.45 1.43 8.78
C GLN A 188 26.52 -0.04 9.18
N GLU A 189 26.17 -0.38 10.42
CA GLU A 189 26.11 -1.78 10.87
C GLU A 189 25.06 -2.57 10.10
N ILE A 190 23.85 -2.02 9.89
CA ILE A 190 22.79 -2.69 9.14
C ILE A 190 23.23 -2.96 7.70
N ILE A 191 23.83 -1.97 7.03
CA ILE A 191 24.33 -2.14 5.66
C ILE A 191 25.45 -3.17 5.62
N LEU A 192 26.41 -3.10 6.56
CA LEU A 192 27.50 -4.04 6.64
C LEU A 192 26.98 -5.46 6.86
N PHE A 193 26.05 -5.64 7.79
CA PHE A 193 25.45 -6.93 8.11
C PHE A 193 24.79 -7.57 6.88
N LEU A 194 24.03 -6.80 6.10
CA LEU A 194 23.38 -7.26 4.87
C LEU A 194 24.37 -7.67 3.78
N ILE A 195 25.56 -7.04 3.74
CA ILE A 195 26.62 -7.37 2.78
C ILE A 195 27.40 -8.60 3.25
N THR A 196 27.67 -8.72 4.55
CA THR A 196 28.51 -9.80 5.10
C THR A 196 27.74 -11.08 5.38
N ASN A 197 26.41 -11.03 5.50
CA ASN A 197 25.54 -12.17 5.76
C ASN A 197 24.37 -12.23 4.75
N PRO A 198 24.64 -12.53 3.46
CA PRO A 198 23.63 -12.60 2.40
C PRO A 198 22.69 -13.81 2.50
#